data_AF-A0A016UKI6-F1
#
_entry.id   AF-A0A016UKI6-F1
#
_cell.length_a   1.000
_cell.length_b   1.000
_cell.length_c   1.000
_cell.angle_alpha   90.00
_cell.angle_beta   90.00
_cell.angle_gamma   90.00
#
_symmetry.space_group_name_H-M   'P 1'
#
loop_
_entity.id
_entity.type
_entity.pdbx_description
1 polymer ?
#
loop_
_entity_poly.entity_id
_entity_poly.type
_entity_poly.pdbx_seq_one_letter_code
_entity_poly.pdbx_strand_id
1 'polypeptide(L)'
;MTVAQKLNLNELLKEFSTCDSECVRRIFEDNRYDAAATRVTLRIMLNPDDEIENLEQLAASSQQPSKQVPPPPLSRTRPRPESILPLAQEQAWQCQQQANEFAAKRNNETRKAQGYIRSGLLPAAAVSQQNAREYAACERNLRAQATEIIMKAHENSNFLDLHLLSQKDALALLRERLELLDRPESMRNGRSDRRLRVITGYGKNSGGRAVIKPAVEAYLRKNCYIYCFANMGEVVIHCK
;
A
#
# COMPACT_ATOMS: atom_id res chain seq x y z
N MET A 1 -15.09 26.90 6.84
CA MET A 1 -15.36 27.21 5.42
C MET A 1 -15.73 28.67 5.23
N THR A 2 -15.09 29.34 4.28
CA THR A 2 -15.42 30.72 3.85
C THR A 2 -16.68 30.73 2.98
N VAL A 3 -17.26 31.92 2.74
CA VAL A 3 -18.44 32.08 1.87
C VAL A 3 -18.16 31.59 0.45
N ALA A 4 -16.97 31.87 -0.09
CA ALA A 4 -16.52 31.38 -1.39
C ALA A 4 -16.43 29.84 -1.45
N GLN A 5 -15.91 29.21 -0.38
CA GLN A 5 -15.83 27.75 -0.30
C GLN A 5 -17.21 27.09 -0.23
N LYS A 6 -18.18 27.72 0.45
CA LYS A 6 -19.57 27.22 0.47
C LYS A 6 -20.25 27.33 -0.89
N LEU A 7 -19.96 28.37 -1.65
CA LEU A 7 -20.48 28.55 -3.01
C LEU A 7 -19.92 27.48 -3.96
N ASN A 8 -18.61 27.25 -3.90
CA ASN A 8 -17.93 26.18 -4.64
C ASN A 8 -18.47 24.78 -4.28
N LEU A 9 -18.73 24.51 -3.00
CA LEU A 9 -19.32 23.23 -2.58
C LEU A 9 -20.73 23.05 -3.15
N ASN A 10 -21.55 24.11 -3.17
CA ASN A 10 -22.89 24.03 -3.76
C ASN A 10 -22.84 23.80 -5.28
N GLU A 11 -21.86 24.35 -5.98
CA GLU A 11 -21.63 24.05 -7.40
C GLU A 11 -21.25 22.59 -7.61
N LEU A 12 -20.33 22.06 -6.80
CA LEU A 12 -19.92 20.64 -6.85
C LEU A 12 -21.09 19.70 -6.57
N LEU A 13 -21.94 20.02 -5.59
CA LEU A 13 -23.13 19.22 -5.26
C LEU A 13 -24.18 19.23 -6.38
N LYS A 14 -24.24 20.30 -7.18
CA LYS A 14 -25.08 20.35 -8.38
C LYS A 14 -24.48 19.56 -9.54
N GLU A 15 -23.17 19.69 -9.76
CA GLU A 15 -22.43 19.01 -10.83
C GLU A 15 -22.41 17.48 -10.63
N PHE A 16 -22.27 17.04 -9.38
CA PHE A 16 -22.27 15.63 -9.00
C PHE A 16 -23.54 15.25 -8.23
N SER A 17 -24.71 15.62 -8.77
CA SER A 17 -26.01 15.36 -8.13
C SER A 17 -26.37 13.88 -7.97
N THR A 18 -25.68 13.01 -8.72
CA THR A 18 -25.78 11.55 -8.62
C THR A 18 -24.98 10.98 -7.44
N CYS A 19 -24.06 11.76 -6.87
CA CYS A 19 -23.23 11.35 -5.74
C CYS A 19 -23.88 11.75 -4.42
N ASP A 20 -23.60 10.97 -3.37
CA ASP A 20 -24.01 11.34 -2.02
C ASP A 20 -23.37 12.67 -1.60
N SER A 21 -24.22 13.58 -1.12
CA SER A 21 -23.83 14.94 -0.73
C SER A 21 -22.82 14.97 0.43
N GLU A 22 -22.86 13.96 1.29
CA GLU A 22 -21.89 13.78 2.38
C GLU A 22 -20.51 13.40 1.83
N CYS A 23 -20.47 12.52 0.82
CA CYS A 23 -19.23 12.11 0.15
C CYS A 23 -18.56 13.27 -0.59
N VAL A 24 -19.31 14.05 -1.37
CA VAL A 24 -18.78 15.23 -2.08
C VAL A 24 -18.20 16.24 -1.09
N ARG A 25 -18.87 16.46 0.04
CA ARG A 25 -18.39 17.37 1.11
C ARG A 25 -17.09 16.88 1.74
N ARG A 26 -16.98 15.59 2.05
CA ARG A 26 -15.76 15.00 2.63
C ARG A 26 -14.58 15.08 1.67
N ILE A 27 -14.78 14.77 0.39
CA ILE A 27 -13.72 14.88 -0.62
C ILE A 27 -13.29 16.34 -0.80
N PHE A 28 -14.24 17.29 -0.74
CA PHE A 28 -13.92 18.71 -0.77
C PHE A 28 -13.11 19.17 0.45
N GLU A 29 -13.39 18.65 1.64
CA GLU A 29 -12.59 18.87 2.85
C GLU A 29 -11.18 18.27 2.74
N ASP A 30 -11.07 17.03 2.25
CA ASP A 30 -9.80 16.32 2.04
C ASP A 30 -8.90 17.06 1.03
N ASN A 31 -9.49 17.66 0.01
CA ASN A 31 -8.81 18.51 -0.98
C ASN A 31 -8.62 19.96 -0.52
N ARG A 32 -8.69 20.23 0.79
CA ARG A 32 -8.45 21.57 1.37
C ARG A 32 -9.36 22.66 0.80
N TYR A 33 -10.60 22.29 0.44
CA TYR A 33 -11.61 23.17 -0.15
C TYR A 33 -11.25 23.70 -1.55
N ASP A 34 -10.42 22.98 -2.29
CA ASP A 34 -10.14 23.25 -3.71
C ASP A 34 -11.17 22.54 -4.60
N ALA A 35 -11.94 23.34 -5.35
CA ALA A 35 -13.02 22.85 -6.20
C ALA A 35 -12.49 22.16 -7.46
N ALA A 36 -11.37 22.63 -8.03
CA ALA A 36 -10.77 22.02 -9.21
C ALA A 36 -10.21 20.63 -8.88
N ALA A 37 -9.44 20.53 -7.79
CA ALA A 37 -8.92 19.25 -7.31
C ALA A 37 -10.04 18.25 -6.96
N THR A 38 -11.14 18.75 -6.39
CA THR A 38 -12.30 17.93 -6.04
C THR A 38 -13.05 17.41 -7.27
N ARG A 39 -13.20 18.21 -8.33
CA ARG A 39 -13.77 17.74 -9.62
C ARG A 39 -12.95 16.61 -10.22
N VAL A 40 -11.62 16.77 -10.25
CA VAL A 40 -10.71 15.74 -10.78
C VAL A 40 -10.86 14.45 -9.99
N THR A 41 -10.84 14.55 -8.66
CA THR A 41 -10.99 13.39 -7.77
C THR A 41 -12.33 12.68 -8.00
N LEU A 42 -13.44 13.42 -8.04
CA LEU A 42 -14.77 12.84 -8.25
C LEU A 42 -14.92 12.21 -9.64
N ARG A 43 -14.36 12.81 -10.70
CA ARG A 43 -14.40 12.25 -12.05
C ARG A 43 -13.61 10.94 -12.15
N ILE A 44 -12.41 10.88 -11.55
CA ILE A 44 -11.60 9.65 -11.48
C ILE A 44 -12.36 8.54 -10.73
N MET A 45 -13.05 8.88 -9.64
CA MET A 45 -13.79 7.91 -8.84
C MET A 45 -15.06 7.38 -9.54
N LEU A 46 -15.64 8.16 -10.45
CA LEU A 46 -16.86 7.79 -11.17
C LEU A 46 -16.56 7.07 -12.50
N ASN A 47 -15.52 7.48 -13.22
CA ASN A 47 -15.11 6.91 -14.49
C ASN A 47 -13.59 6.62 -14.45
N PRO A 48 -13.16 5.50 -13.86
CA PRO A 48 -11.74 5.17 -13.71
C PRO A 48 -11.04 4.88 -15.05
N ASP A 49 -11.78 4.64 -16.13
CA ASP A 49 -11.25 4.21 -17.43
C ASP A 49 -11.11 5.33 -18.49
N ASP A 50 -11.63 6.55 -18.24
CA ASP A 50 -11.83 7.54 -19.33
C ASP A 50 -10.82 8.71 -19.42
N GLU A 51 -9.98 9.02 -18.41
CA GLU A 51 -9.15 10.25 -18.47
C GLU A 51 -7.69 10.10 -17.96
N ILE A 52 -6.92 9.19 -18.55
CA ILE A 52 -5.45 9.21 -18.44
C ILE A 52 -4.84 10.23 -19.43
N GLU A 53 -5.55 10.66 -20.47
CA GLU A 53 -5.02 11.58 -21.51
C GLU A 53 -5.13 13.09 -21.18
N ASN A 54 -6.04 13.51 -20.29
CA ASN A 54 -6.34 14.95 -20.09
C ASN A 54 -5.51 15.65 -18.99
N LEU A 55 -4.68 14.93 -18.22
CA LEU A 55 -3.87 15.52 -17.14
C LEU A 55 -2.69 16.37 -17.64
N GLU A 56 -2.20 16.17 -18.87
CA GLU A 56 -1.06 16.91 -19.40
C GLU A 56 -1.41 18.32 -19.91
N GLN A 57 -2.66 18.56 -20.33
CA GLN A 57 -3.05 19.84 -20.95
C GLN A 57 -3.52 20.92 -19.95
N LEU A 58 -4.02 20.54 -18.77
CA LEU A 58 -4.47 21.50 -17.75
C LEU A 58 -3.31 22.10 -16.92
N ALA A 59 -2.15 21.45 -16.88
CA ALA A 59 -0.96 21.98 -16.23
C ALA A 59 -0.26 23.09 -17.05
N ALA A 60 -0.56 23.20 -18.36
CA ALA A 60 0.11 24.11 -19.28
C ALA A 60 -0.48 25.53 -19.33
N SER A 61 -1.69 25.75 -18.81
CA SER A 61 -2.44 27.01 -19.03
C SER A 61 -2.43 28.01 -17.87
N SER A 62 -1.72 27.73 -16.77
CA SER A 62 -1.55 28.67 -15.65
C SER A 62 -0.09 29.07 -15.44
N GLN A 63 0.47 29.88 -16.34
CA GLN A 63 1.71 30.62 -16.08
C GLN A 63 1.53 32.10 -16.44
N GLN A 64 1.42 32.93 -15.42
CA GLN A 64 1.73 34.36 -15.55
C GLN A 64 3.25 34.59 -15.37
N PRO A 65 3.87 35.51 -16.12
CA PRO A 65 5.31 35.66 -16.15
C PRO A 65 5.80 36.48 -14.96
N SER A 66 6.58 35.87 -14.06
CA SER A 66 7.44 36.58 -13.12
C SER A 66 8.90 36.21 -13.34
N LYS A 67 9.77 37.22 -13.22
CA LYS A 67 11.14 37.31 -13.75
C LYS A 67 12.02 36.13 -13.31
N GLN A 68 12.56 35.40 -14.28
CA GLN A 68 13.40 34.22 -14.08
C GLN A 68 14.85 34.60 -13.71
N VAL A 69 15.34 34.03 -12.62
CA VAL A 69 16.77 33.71 -12.44
C VAL A 69 16.94 32.28 -12.95
N PRO A 70 17.94 31.96 -13.81
CA PRO A 70 18.06 30.62 -14.38
C PRO A 70 18.47 29.61 -13.28
N PRO A 71 17.77 28.47 -13.15
CA PRO A 71 18.22 27.38 -12.29
C PRO A 71 19.38 26.63 -12.96
N PRO A 72 20.27 25.99 -12.17
CA PRO A 72 21.37 25.20 -12.71
C PRO A 72 20.83 24.00 -13.51
N PRO A 73 21.57 23.52 -14.52
CA PRO A 73 21.10 22.52 -15.47
C PRO A 73 20.69 21.23 -14.77
N LEU A 74 19.41 20.86 -14.91
CA LEU A 74 18.86 19.60 -14.47
C LEU A 74 19.65 18.45 -15.10
N SER A 75 20.19 17.61 -14.24
CA SER A 75 20.87 16.39 -14.60
C SER A 75 19.95 15.50 -15.43
N ARG A 76 20.41 15.17 -16.64
CA ARG A 76 19.95 14.11 -17.54
C ARG A 76 18.91 13.17 -16.93
N THR A 77 17.70 13.21 -17.48
CA THR A 77 16.68 12.17 -17.34
C THR A 77 17.31 10.81 -17.65
N ARG A 78 17.65 10.06 -16.60
CA ARG A 78 17.89 8.62 -16.73
C ARG A 78 16.55 7.99 -17.14
N PRO A 79 16.53 7.05 -18.09
CA PRO A 79 15.33 6.28 -18.37
C PRO A 79 14.83 5.67 -17.06
N ARG A 80 13.56 5.90 -16.74
CA ARG A 80 12.91 5.32 -15.56
C ARG A 80 13.01 3.80 -15.72
N PRO A 81 13.69 3.06 -14.82
CA PRO A 81 13.64 1.61 -14.87
C PRO A 81 12.17 1.20 -14.81
N GLU A 82 11.73 0.37 -15.75
CA GLU A 82 10.40 -0.25 -15.69
C GLU A 82 10.21 -0.79 -14.27
N SER A 83 9.15 -0.38 -13.59
CA SER A 83 8.96 -0.79 -12.21
C SER A 83 8.78 -2.30 -12.20
N ILE A 84 9.73 -3.04 -11.61
CA ILE A 84 9.66 -4.51 -11.43
C ILE A 84 8.49 -4.89 -10.50
N LEU A 85 7.98 -3.92 -9.74
CA LEU A 85 7.02 -4.13 -8.66
C LEU A 85 5.65 -4.69 -9.11
N PRO A 86 4.96 -4.18 -10.16
CA PRO A 86 3.68 -4.73 -10.59
C PRO A 86 3.77 -6.19 -11.01
N LEU A 87 4.84 -6.56 -11.74
CA LEU A 87 5.09 -7.95 -12.12
C LEU A 87 5.36 -8.83 -10.88
N ALA A 88 6.17 -8.33 -9.94
CA ALA A 88 6.43 -9.04 -8.69
C ALA A 88 5.16 -9.18 -7.83
N GLN A 89 4.28 -8.17 -7.82
CA GLN A 89 2.99 -8.22 -7.13
C GLN A 89 2.06 -9.26 -7.74
N GLU A 90 1.99 -9.34 -9.07
CA GLU A 90 1.19 -10.35 -9.76
C GLU A 90 1.71 -11.76 -9.47
N GLN A 91 3.02 -11.99 -9.56
CA GLN A 91 3.63 -13.27 -9.23
C GLN A 91 3.40 -13.67 -7.77
N ALA A 92 3.60 -12.73 -6.83
CA ALA A 92 3.34 -12.97 -5.42
C ALA A 92 1.86 -13.29 -5.16
N TRP A 93 0.94 -12.61 -5.85
CA TRP A 93 -0.49 -12.88 -5.76
C TRP A 93 -0.84 -14.29 -6.25
N GLN A 94 -0.25 -14.76 -7.36
CA GLN A 94 -0.42 -16.13 -7.84
C GLN A 94 0.06 -17.16 -6.81
N CYS A 95 1.25 -16.95 -6.23
CA CYS A 95 1.76 -17.80 -5.14
C CYS A 95 0.81 -17.80 -3.93
N GLN A 96 0.23 -16.66 -3.57
CA GLN A 96 -0.74 -16.57 -2.47
C GLN A 96 -2.04 -17.32 -2.78
N GLN A 97 -2.55 -17.25 -4.02
CA GLN A 97 -3.73 -18.02 -4.43
C GLN A 97 -3.49 -19.53 -4.32
N GLN A 98 -2.37 -20.01 -4.84
CA GLN A 98 -1.97 -21.41 -4.71
C GLN A 98 -1.83 -21.82 -3.23
N ALA A 99 -1.24 -20.95 -2.39
CA ALA A 99 -1.15 -21.20 -0.95
C ALA A 99 -2.54 -21.31 -0.29
N ASN A 100 -3.52 -20.52 -0.72
CA ASN A 100 -4.90 -20.60 -0.24
C ASN A 100 -5.58 -21.92 -0.63
N GLU A 101 -5.32 -22.44 -1.82
CA GLU A 101 -5.79 -23.77 -2.22
C GLU A 101 -5.21 -24.87 -1.32
N PHE A 102 -3.91 -24.81 -1.03
CA PHE A 102 -3.28 -25.75 -0.10
C PHE A 102 -3.81 -25.59 1.33
N ALA A 103 -4.11 -24.36 1.77
CA ALA A 103 -4.75 -24.12 3.05
C ALA A 103 -6.15 -24.75 3.12
N ALA A 104 -6.94 -24.68 2.05
CA ALA A 104 -8.24 -25.33 1.94
C ALA A 104 -8.11 -26.87 1.97
N LYS A 105 -7.17 -27.43 1.20
CA LYS A 105 -6.87 -28.88 1.21
C LYS A 105 -6.45 -29.37 2.59
N ARG A 106 -5.56 -28.64 3.27
CA ARG A 106 -5.14 -28.89 4.66
C ARG A 106 -6.33 -28.87 5.62
N ASN A 107 -7.21 -27.87 5.52
CA ASN A 107 -8.39 -27.78 6.38
C ASN A 107 -9.34 -28.96 6.17
N ASN A 108 -9.52 -29.39 4.92
CA ASN A 108 -10.32 -30.57 4.58
C ASN A 108 -9.73 -31.86 5.17
N GLU A 109 -8.43 -32.10 5.00
CA GLU A 109 -7.76 -33.28 5.58
C GLU A 109 -7.76 -33.25 7.11
N THR A 110 -7.61 -32.08 7.72
CA THR A 110 -7.72 -31.92 9.17
C THR A 110 -9.12 -32.29 9.65
N ARG A 111 -10.17 -31.85 8.94
CA ARG A 111 -11.56 -32.20 9.25
C ARG A 111 -11.81 -33.70 9.09
N LYS A 112 -11.28 -34.34 8.04
CA LYS A 112 -11.36 -35.81 7.84
C LYS A 112 -10.69 -36.55 8.98
N ALA A 113 -9.46 -36.17 9.35
CA ALA A 113 -8.74 -36.76 10.47
C ALA A 113 -9.54 -36.69 11.78
N GLN A 114 -10.13 -35.53 12.09
CA GLN A 114 -11.01 -35.36 13.25
C GLN A 114 -12.25 -36.25 13.19
N GLY A 115 -12.79 -36.51 12.00
CA GLY A 115 -13.88 -37.46 11.79
C GLY A 115 -13.45 -38.89 12.09
N TYR A 116 -12.31 -39.34 11.54
CA TYR A 116 -11.79 -40.69 11.78
C TYR A 116 -11.43 -40.94 13.24
N ILE A 117 -10.86 -39.95 13.94
CA ILE A 117 -10.59 -40.04 15.39
C ILE A 117 -11.90 -40.26 16.16
N ARG A 118 -12.95 -39.51 15.83
CA ARG A 118 -14.28 -39.66 16.46
C ARG A 118 -14.89 -41.04 16.18
N SER A 119 -14.62 -41.63 15.03
CA SER A 119 -15.09 -42.97 14.65
C SER A 119 -14.16 -44.11 15.12
N GLY A 120 -13.08 -43.83 15.85
CA GLY A 120 -12.12 -44.84 16.33
C GLY A 120 -11.19 -45.41 15.25
N LEU A 121 -11.21 -44.88 14.03
CA LEU A 121 -10.39 -45.34 12.90
C LEU A 121 -9.02 -44.66 12.89
N LEU A 122 -8.18 -44.99 13.87
CA LEU A 122 -6.88 -44.32 14.08
C LEU A 122 -5.91 -44.42 12.89
N PRO A 123 -5.77 -45.57 12.16
CA PRO A 123 -4.88 -45.63 11.00
C PRO A 123 -5.29 -44.65 9.89
N ALA A 124 -6.59 -44.54 9.60
CA ALA A 124 -7.11 -43.59 8.61
C ALA A 124 -6.91 -42.13 9.06
N ALA A 125 -7.07 -41.86 10.36
CA ALA A 125 -6.78 -40.55 10.92
C ALA A 125 -5.31 -40.15 10.73
N ALA A 126 -4.37 -41.08 10.94
CA ALA A 126 -2.94 -40.84 10.78
C ALA A 126 -2.58 -40.44 9.34
N VAL A 127 -3.15 -41.13 8.34
CA VAL A 127 -2.96 -40.80 6.92
C VAL A 127 -3.46 -39.38 6.61
N SER A 128 -4.68 -39.03 7.01
CA SER A 128 -5.20 -37.67 6.79
C SER A 128 -4.40 -36.60 7.54
N GLN A 129 -3.88 -36.89 8.74
CA GLN A 129 -2.98 -35.97 9.43
C GLN A 129 -1.67 -35.77 8.67
N GLN A 130 -1.11 -36.84 8.10
CA GLN A 130 0.11 -36.75 7.31
C GLN A 130 -0.11 -35.89 6.06
N ASN A 131 -1.19 -36.11 5.32
CA ASN A 131 -1.56 -35.28 4.16
C ASN A 131 -1.76 -33.81 4.57
N ALA A 132 -2.38 -33.53 5.71
CA ALA A 132 -2.54 -32.17 6.21
C ALA A 132 -1.18 -31.50 6.51
N ARG A 133 -0.20 -32.24 7.05
CA ARG A 133 1.16 -31.73 7.28
C ARG A 133 1.88 -31.41 5.97
N GLU A 134 1.73 -32.24 4.96
CA GLU A 134 2.30 -32.02 3.63
C GLU A 134 1.72 -30.78 2.97
N TYR A 135 0.38 -30.64 2.96
CA TYR A 135 -0.26 -29.42 2.47
C TYR A 135 0.15 -28.17 3.26
N ALA A 136 0.33 -28.28 4.58
CA ALA A 136 0.85 -27.19 5.40
C ALA A 136 2.30 -26.83 5.06
N ALA A 137 3.12 -27.77 4.59
CA ALA A 137 4.48 -27.49 4.11
C ALA A 137 4.44 -26.76 2.77
N CYS A 138 3.64 -27.23 1.81
CA CYS A 138 3.45 -26.57 0.51
C CYS A 138 2.92 -25.14 0.66
N GLU A 139 1.89 -24.95 1.49
CA GLU A 139 1.35 -23.63 1.84
C GLU A 139 2.43 -22.68 2.37
N ARG A 140 3.25 -23.15 3.33
CA ARG A 140 4.33 -22.34 3.91
C ARG A 140 5.39 -21.96 2.87
N ASN A 141 5.79 -22.90 2.01
CA ASN A 141 6.79 -22.66 0.98
C ASN A 141 6.30 -21.62 -0.05
N LEU A 142 5.04 -21.72 -0.50
CA LEU A 142 4.45 -20.75 -1.43
C LEU A 142 4.33 -19.36 -0.82
N ARG A 143 3.94 -19.25 0.46
CA ARG A 143 3.91 -17.95 1.16
C ARG A 143 5.31 -17.35 1.32
N ALA A 144 6.31 -18.18 1.63
CA ALA A 144 7.70 -17.73 1.70
C ALA A 144 8.19 -17.23 0.34
N GLN A 145 7.88 -17.95 -0.74
CA GLN A 145 8.21 -17.54 -2.11
C GLN A 145 7.56 -16.20 -2.48
N ALA A 146 6.26 -16.03 -2.18
CA ALA A 146 5.57 -14.76 -2.41
C ALA A 146 6.25 -13.59 -1.67
N THR A 147 6.65 -13.83 -0.42
CA THR A 147 7.36 -12.85 0.41
C THR A 147 8.70 -12.47 -0.20
N GLU A 148 9.49 -13.46 -0.64
CA GLU A 148 10.80 -13.24 -1.25
C GLU A 148 10.71 -12.44 -2.56
N ILE A 149 9.72 -12.74 -3.41
CA ILE A 149 9.47 -12.01 -4.66
C ILE A 149 9.23 -10.52 -4.39
N ILE A 150 8.37 -10.21 -3.42
CA ILE A 150 8.07 -8.81 -3.05
C ILE A 150 9.30 -8.13 -2.44
N MET A 151 10.01 -8.79 -1.53
CA MET A 151 11.22 -8.22 -0.91
C MET A 151 12.29 -7.88 -1.95
N LYS A 152 12.54 -8.78 -2.90
CA LYS A 152 13.50 -8.55 -4.01
C LYS A 152 13.10 -7.37 -4.88
N ALA A 153 11.81 -7.20 -5.16
CA ALA A 153 11.33 -6.04 -5.93
C ALA A 153 11.58 -4.69 -5.24
N HIS A 154 11.80 -4.69 -3.92
CA HIS A 154 12.04 -3.48 -3.11
C HIS A 154 13.51 -3.19 -2.78
N GLU A 155 14.46 -4.05 -3.18
CA GLU A 155 15.86 -4.04 -2.74
C GLU A 155 16.55 -2.66 -2.89
N ASN A 156 16.10 -1.83 -3.82
CA ASN A 156 16.66 -0.49 -4.07
C ASN A 156 15.64 0.65 -4.17
N SER A 157 14.40 0.45 -3.73
CA SER A 157 13.34 1.46 -3.85
C SER A 157 13.16 2.35 -2.61
N ASN A 158 13.02 3.67 -2.78
CA ASN A 158 12.56 4.59 -1.71
C ASN A 158 11.04 4.55 -1.51
N PHE A 159 10.41 3.53 -2.08
CA PHE A 159 9.01 3.18 -1.98
C PHE A 159 8.91 1.71 -1.58
N LEU A 160 8.28 1.45 -0.45
CA LEU A 160 7.99 0.10 0.05
C LEU A 160 6.50 -0.16 -0.04
N ASP A 161 6.15 -1.32 -0.56
CA ASP A 161 4.80 -1.82 -0.50
C ASP A 161 4.73 -3.05 0.39
N LEU A 162 4.08 -2.90 1.54
CA LEU A 162 4.01 -3.90 2.59
C LEU A 162 2.66 -4.64 2.59
N HIS A 163 1.69 -4.25 1.75
CA HIS A 163 0.32 -4.74 1.89
C HIS A 163 0.13 -6.23 1.63
N LEU A 164 1.08 -6.86 0.91
CA LEU A 164 1.10 -8.31 0.63
C LEU A 164 1.96 -9.11 1.61
N LEU A 165 2.56 -8.46 2.60
CA LEU A 165 3.49 -9.11 3.54
C LEU A 165 2.80 -9.46 4.85
N SER A 166 3.37 -10.42 5.59
CA SER A 166 3.01 -10.63 6.99
C SER A 166 3.44 -9.42 7.82
N GLN A 167 2.79 -9.17 8.96
CA GLN A 167 3.17 -8.09 9.88
C GLN A 167 4.65 -8.17 10.29
N LYS A 168 5.16 -9.39 10.52
CA LYS A 168 6.55 -9.65 10.90
C LYS A 168 7.51 -9.24 9.79
N ASP A 169 7.25 -9.70 8.57
CA ASP A 169 8.14 -9.49 7.42
C ASP A 169 8.09 -8.02 6.97
N ALA A 170 6.90 -7.41 7.00
CA ALA A 170 6.71 -5.98 6.75
C ALA A 170 7.58 -5.11 7.68
N LEU A 171 7.63 -5.44 8.98
CA LEU A 171 8.47 -4.71 9.94
C LEU A 171 9.96 -5.02 9.79
N ALA A 172 10.33 -6.22 9.35
CA ALA A 172 11.72 -6.54 9.04
C ALA A 172 12.21 -5.70 7.86
N LEU A 173 11.46 -5.70 6.76
CA LEU A 173 11.79 -4.93 5.56
C LEU A 173 11.83 -3.41 5.82
N LEU A 174 10.87 -2.88 6.59
CA LEU A 174 10.87 -1.47 6.98
C LEU A 174 12.12 -1.08 7.76
N ARG A 175 12.55 -1.93 8.72
CA ARG A 175 13.74 -1.69 9.55
C ARG A 175 14.99 -1.65 8.72
N GLU A 176 15.22 -2.71 7.95
CA GLU A 176 16.36 -2.82 7.03
C GLU A 176 16.42 -1.61 6.11
N ARG A 177 15.28 -1.19 5.55
CA ARG A 177 15.26 -0.04 4.66
C ARG A 177 15.57 1.28 5.36
N LEU A 178 15.04 1.51 6.55
CA LEU A 178 15.34 2.71 7.34
C LEU A 178 16.81 2.73 7.76
N GLU A 179 17.42 1.60 8.11
CA GLU A 179 18.85 1.51 8.43
C GLU A 179 19.74 1.92 7.24
N LEU A 180 19.35 1.55 6.01
CA LEU A 180 20.05 1.97 4.79
C LEU A 180 19.81 3.43 4.41
N LEU A 181 18.63 3.98 4.74
CA LEU A 181 18.24 5.34 4.39
C LEU A 181 18.64 6.38 5.44
N ASP A 182 18.77 5.97 6.69
CA ASP A 182 19.18 6.86 7.77
C ASP A 182 20.68 7.17 7.65
N ARG A 183 21.03 8.41 7.96
CA ARG A 183 22.43 8.81 8.14
C ARG A 183 23.02 8.08 9.36
N PRO A 184 24.32 7.77 9.34
CA PRO A 184 25.01 7.24 10.51
C PRO A 184 24.84 8.23 11.68
N GLU A 185 24.76 7.71 12.90
CA GLU A 185 24.39 8.50 14.09
C GLU A 185 25.27 9.73 14.30
N SER A 186 26.57 9.61 14.00
CA SER A 186 27.54 10.71 14.07
C SER A 186 27.27 11.87 13.09
N MET A 187 26.48 11.64 12.04
CA MET A 187 26.17 12.62 10.98
C MET A 187 24.72 13.09 11.00
N ARG A 188 23.94 12.74 12.05
CA ARG A 188 22.55 13.17 12.23
C ARG A 188 22.47 14.60 12.78
N ASN A 189 23.12 15.53 12.07
CA ASN A 189 23.00 16.95 12.36
C ASN A 189 21.77 17.50 11.62
N GLY A 190 20.78 17.95 12.38
CA GLY A 190 19.54 18.52 11.84
C GLY A 190 18.63 17.49 11.14
N ARG A 191 17.60 17.98 10.45
CA ARG A 191 16.60 17.14 9.75
C ARG A 191 17.16 16.57 8.45
N SER A 192 16.86 15.30 8.16
CA SER A 192 17.12 14.70 6.85
C SER A 192 16.09 15.20 5.82
N ASP A 193 16.55 15.38 4.59
CA ASP A 193 15.71 15.62 3.42
C ASP A 193 15.18 14.32 2.81
N ARG A 194 15.81 13.18 3.14
CA ARG A 194 15.41 11.84 2.67
C ARG A 194 14.06 11.44 3.25
N ARG A 195 13.19 10.95 2.37
CA ARG A 195 11.86 10.43 2.73
C ARG A 195 11.68 9.02 2.19
N LEU A 196 11.01 8.19 2.98
CA LEU A 196 10.57 6.86 2.59
C LEU A 196 9.05 6.85 2.49
N ARG A 197 8.52 6.42 1.33
CA ARG A 197 7.09 6.19 1.14
C ARG A 197 6.78 4.72 1.40
N VAL A 198 5.75 4.45 2.20
CA VAL A 198 5.37 3.09 2.60
C VAL A 198 3.87 2.88 2.44
N ILE A 199 3.49 1.86 1.67
CA ILE A 199 2.11 1.39 1.57
C ILE A 199 1.90 0.27 2.59
N THR A 200 1.03 0.53 3.56
CA THR A 200 0.61 -0.42 4.61
C THR A 200 -0.69 -1.15 4.26
N GLY A 201 -1.37 -0.71 3.19
CA GLY A 201 -2.66 -1.23 2.74
C GLY A 201 -3.86 -0.61 3.45
N TYR A 202 -5.04 -0.66 2.81
CA TYR A 202 -6.29 -0.09 3.32
C TYR A 202 -7.01 -0.96 4.36
N GLY A 203 -6.54 -2.20 4.58
CA GLY A 203 -7.09 -3.10 5.60
C GLY A 203 -8.44 -3.73 5.27
N LYS A 204 -8.91 -3.66 4.02
CA LYS A 204 -10.22 -4.19 3.60
C LYS A 204 -10.20 -5.63 3.07
N ASN A 205 -9.04 -6.14 2.61
CA ASN A 205 -9.01 -7.34 1.75
C ASN A 205 -9.04 -8.69 2.48
N SER A 206 -9.03 -8.73 3.81
CA SER A 206 -8.87 -10.00 4.55
C SER A 206 -9.91 -10.28 5.63
N GLY A 207 -11.02 -9.52 5.69
CA GLY A 207 -12.08 -9.73 6.69
C GLY A 207 -11.62 -9.65 8.16
N GLY A 208 -10.40 -9.16 8.38
CA GLY A 208 -9.70 -9.10 9.65
C GLY A 208 -9.16 -7.71 9.93
N ARG A 209 -8.81 -7.45 11.19
CA ARG A 209 -8.30 -6.15 11.65
C ARG A 209 -7.00 -5.81 10.90
N ALA A 210 -6.87 -4.59 10.40
CA ALA A 210 -5.63 -4.10 9.80
C ALA A 210 -4.47 -4.18 10.82
N VAL A 211 -3.49 -5.06 10.60
CA VAL A 211 -2.39 -5.32 11.54
C VAL A 211 -1.08 -4.61 11.18
N ILE A 212 -0.83 -4.33 9.90
CA ILE A 212 0.43 -3.76 9.43
C ILE A 212 0.52 -2.28 9.81
N LYS A 213 -0.48 -1.47 9.41
CA LYS A 213 -0.52 -0.05 9.73
C LYS A 213 -0.28 0.27 11.22
N PRO A 214 -1.03 -0.30 12.19
CA PRO A 214 -0.79 0.01 13.60
C PRO A 214 0.59 -0.46 14.08
N ALA A 215 1.14 -1.55 13.51
CA ALA A 215 2.47 -2.03 13.89
C ALA A 215 3.60 -1.13 13.36
N VAL A 216 3.49 -0.69 12.10
CA VAL A 216 4.38 0.31 11.50
C VAL A 216 4.33 1.59 12.32
N GLU A 217 3.14 2.06 12.66
CA GLU A 217 2.99 3.28 13.45
C GLU A 217 3.62 3.15 14.85
N ALA A 218 3.37 2.04 15.54
CA ALA A 218 3.97 1.77 16.84
C ALA A 218 5.50 1.73 16.77
N TYR A 219 6.06 1.13 15.71
CA TYR A 219 7.49 1.11 15.46
C TYR A 219 8.06 2.52 15.24
N LEU A 220 7.41 3.33 14.40
CA LEU A 220 7.87 4.70 14.10
C LEU A 220 7.84 5.60 15.33
N ARG A 221 6.78 5.53 16.14
CA ARG A 221 6.69 6.28 17.41
C ARG A 221 7.77 5.84 18.39
N LYS A 222 7.95 4.52 18.58
CA LYS A 222 8.97 3.98 19.49
C LYS A 222 10.37 4.45 19.14
N ASN A 223 10.66 4.60 17.86
CA ASN A 223 11.97 5.02 17.37
C ASN A 223 12.03 6.52 17.04
N CYS A 224 11.05 7.33 17.45
CA CYS A 224 11.06 8.79 17.26
C CYS A 224 11.27 9.25 15.80
N TYR A 225 10.67 8.54 14.83
CA TYR A 225 10.62 9.03 13.45
C TYR A 225 9.53 10.10 13.30
N ILE A 226 9.79 11.07 12.43
CA ILE A 226 8.77 12.03 11.98
C ILE A 226 8.05 11.38 10.79
N TYR A 227 6.73 11.26 10.85
CA TYR A 227 5.94 10.65 9.79
C TYR A 227 4.58 11.32 9.64
N CYS A 228 4.00 11.23 8.46
CA CYS A 228 2.63 11.62 8.20
C CYS A 228 1.92 10.56 7.35
N PHE A 229 0.64 10.31 7.64
CA PHE A 229 -0.19 9.49 6.77
C PHE A 229 -0.68 10.36 5.62
N ALA A 230 -0.36 9.98 4.39
CA ALA A 230 -0.86 10.65 3.19
C ALA A 230 -2.33 10.26 2.93
N ASN A 231 -2.68 9.02 3.25
CA ASN A 231 -4.04 8.49 3.20
C ASN A 231 -4.17 7.31 4.19
N MET A 232 -5.29 6.58 4.14
CA MET A 232 -5.51 5.46 5.05
C MET A 232 -4.49 4.32 4.90
N GLY A 233 -3.92 4.14 3.71
CA GLY A 233 -3.01 3.04 3.40
C GLY A 233 -1.54 3.46 3.23
N GLU A 234 -1.21 4.74 3.19
CA GLU A 234 0.13 5.25 2.89
C GLU A 234 0.69 6.12 4.02
N VAL A 235 1.95 5.86 4.38
CA VAL A 235 2.73 6.69 5.32
C VAL A 235 4.01 7.18 4.65
N VAL A 236 4.31 8.46 4.86
CA VAL A 236 5.56 9.10 4.45
C VAL A 236 6.40 9.33 5.70
N ILE A 237 7.60 8.77 5.71
CA ILE A 237 8.53 8.81 6.84
C ILE A 237 9.70 9.72 6.46
N HIS A 238 10.07 10.62 7.36
CA HIS A 238 11.31 11.37 7.27
C HIS A 238 12.43 10.53 7.89
N CYS A 239 13.43 10.18 7.09
CA CYS A 239 14.60 9.45 7.56
C CYS A 239 15.44 10.33 8.49
N LYS A 240 16.38 9.73 9.22
CA LYS A 240 17.25 10.43 10.17
C LYS A 240 18.58 10.85 9.54
#